data_AF-A0A2V8P5W2-F1
#
_entry.id   AF-A0A2V8P5W2-F1
#
_cell.length_a   1.000
_cell.length_b   1.000
_cell.length_c   1.000
_cell.angle_alpha   90.00
_cell.angle_beta   90.00
_cell.angle_gamma   90.00
#
_symmetry.space_group_name_H-M   'P 1'
#
loop_
_entity.id
_entity.type
_entity.pdbx_description
1 polymer ?
#
loop_
_entity_poly.entity_id
_entity_poly.type
_entity_poly.pdbx_seq_one_letter_code
_entity_poly.pdbx_strand_id
1 'polypeptide(L)'
;MRPSAPSTTQTAQNAPFDLSEYGVSVKLDARLIIVMAALDAAGFDPTPGKEPSPFRALVRKDQGNLDANLRERMKTYVQRTRLPAPATAADEAARYVSLAYVLGPPPLLDVPDRADDLPGGALEVLDFAPLVREFYRKSGIDERLASYLHAYQTEGDRLRQPAAEMVRSVLSYLHTRPMVLTTERVRVKSPEKKKSSTVIYSTREHERRFFIVPDLMAAPGTINFRVIADDYYAIVPEGIDPSSSEMRRAFLQYVLDPLVRKFNKEIATHRDQIKQLIETRTNEGLTVSPDVFLTVSRSLVAAADARFEETNRLSAATAIQRRRLQQAKDDAARKAIASEAEAARVAIADETIARLADDYEQGAVLDFFFADQLREIQASGFDIANFFGDMVSQLDPAREGKRLSEVAANRARAVAARKAHPRYSVWLINPGAEVRESANEARVSALLKKLAEIEKLLQVRHYDEAENELKALLREYPGEARLLFALGQTASLWARDTTDDDLQTQRLNRALANYRLAVAAASPDDAVMRLRAHEAMGRVLAFLGRNEEALKEFEAAIGIGPVDKTAYNNAVEGKRKLTQP
;
A
#
# COMPACT_ATOMS: atom_id res chain seq x y z
N MET A 1 39.07 11.08 -46.66
CA MET A 1 38.22 11.31 -45.48
C MET A 1 37.17 10.22 -45.45
N ARG A 2 37.31 9.24 -44.53
CA ARG A 2 36.31 8.18 -44.31
C ARG A 2 35.31 8.66 -43.26
N PRO A 3 33.99 8.48 -43.44
CA PRO A 3 33.00 8.86 -42.46
C PRO A 3 33.07 7.91 -41.25
N SER A 4 33.15 8.50 -40.06
CA SER A 4 33.14 7.84 -38.76
C SER A 4 31.80 7.12 -38.54
N ALA A 5 31.87 5.86 -38.11
CA ALA A 5 30.72 5.04 -37.77
C ALA A 5 29.91 5.63 -36.59
N PRO A 6 28.59 5.42 -36.55
CA PRO A 6 27.75 5.88 -35.44
C PRO A 6 28.14 5.15 -34.16
N SER A 7 28.39 5.94 -33.12
CA SER A 7 28.60 5.47 -31.75
C SER A 7 27.42 4.60 -31.31
N THR A 8 27.71 3.33 -31.09
CA THR A 8 26.82 2.34 -30.50
C THR A 8 26.24 2.88 -29.20
N THR A 9 24.91 3.01 -29.17
CA THR A 9 24.09 3.25 -27.99
C THR A 9 24.44 2.20 -26.95
N GLN A 10 25.24 2.57 -25.94
CA GLN A 10 25.42 1.73 -24.76
C GLN A 10 24.06 1.62 -24.07
N THR A 11 23.59 0.39 -23.98
CA THR A 11 22.57 -0.10 -23.07
C THR A 11 22.76 0.51 -21.68
N ALA A 12 21.95 1.52 -21.34
CA ALA A 12 21.71 1.94 -19.96
C ALA A 12 20.88 0.84 -19.26
N GLN A 13 21.54 -0.26 -18.90
CA GLN A 13 20.98 -1.33 -18.09
C GLN A 13 21.28 -1.05 -16.62
N ASN A 14 20.21 -0.82 -15.84
CA ASN A 14 20.09 -1.04 -14.40
C ASN A 14 21.18 -0.44 -13.48
N ALA A 15 21.33 0.88 -13.45
CA ALA A 15 21.82 1.52 -12.23
C ALA A 15 20.71 1.41 -11.15
N PRO A 16 21.03 1.06 -9.88
CA PRO A 16 20.04 1.06 -8.81
C PRO A 16 19.48 2.48 -8.64
N PHE A 17 18.16 2.59 -8.47
CA PHE A 17 17.49 3.88 -8.24
C PHE A 17 17.93 4.44 -6.88
N ASP A 18 18.83 5.41 -6.90
CA ASP A 18 19.36 6.04 -5.69
C ASP A 18 18.43 7.18 -5.23
N LEU A 19 17.82 7.00 -4.07
CA LEU A 19 16.93 7.99 -3.44
C LEU A 19 17.63 9.33 -3.17
N SER A 20 18.94 9.31 -2.90
CA SER A 20 19.68 10.50 -2.51
C SER A 20 19.80 11.54 -3.64
N GLU A 21 19.78 11.10 -4.91
CA GLU A 21 19.75 11.98 -6.08
C GLU A 21 18.47 12.85 -6.13
N TYR A 22 17.43 12.44 -5.42
CA TYR A 22 16.13 13.10 -5.34
C TYR A 22 15.91 13.82 -4.00
N GLY A 23 16.97 13.97 -3.19
CA GLY A 23 16.90 14.56 -1.85
C GLY A 23 16.17 13.69 -0.84
N VAL A 24 15.94 12.40 -1.15
CA VAL A 24 15.21 11.47 -0.29
C VAL A 24 16.19 10.59 0.49
N SER A 25 15.94 10.39 1.79
CA SER A 25 16.69 9.42 2.58
C SER A 25 15.83 8.76 3.64
N VAL A 26 16.10 7.47 3.91
CA VAL A 26 15.53 6.78 5.08
C VAL A 26 16.49 6.98 6.24
N LYS A 27 16.03 7.67 7.29
CA LYS A 27 16.89 8.09 8.40
C LYS A 27 16.26 7.74 9.74
N LEU A 28 17.10 7.33 10.67
CA LEU A 28 16.75 7.11 12.07
C LEU A 28 17.04 8.38 12.85
N ASP A 29 16.16 8.74 13.78
CA ASP A 29 16.36 9.93 14.62
C ASP A 29 16.27 9.58 16.11
N ALA A 30 17.39 9.71 16.80
CA ALA A 30 17.47 9.47 18.23
C ALA A 30 16.54 10.38 19.04
N ARG A 31 16.34 11.64 18.59
CA ARG A 31 15.48 12.60 19.28
C ARG A 31 14.04 12.12 19.27
N LEU A 32 13.58 11.59 18.13
CA LEU A 32 12.25 11.01 18.00
C LEU A 32 12.07 9.84 18.98
N ILE A 33 13.01 8.89 19.01
CA ILE A 33 12.97 7.74 19.91
C ILE A 33 12.89 8.20 21.38
N ILE A 34 13.73 9.16 21.79
CA ILE A 34 13.78 9.67 23.16
C ILE A 34 12.48 10.37 23.55
N VAL A 35 11.95 11.24 22.68
CA VAL A 35 10.70 11.97 22.97
C VAL A 35 9.51 11.03 23.01
N MET A 36 9.40 10.09 22.08
CA MET A 36 8.30 9.11 22.06
C MET A 36 8.38 8.14 23.25
N ALA A 37 9.59 7.77 23.68
CA ALA A 37 9.81 7.00 24.90
C ALA A 37 9.41 7.77 26.17
N ALA A 38 9.71 9.07 26.25
CA ALA A 38 9.29 9.94 27.35
C ALA A 38 7.75 10.13 27.36
N LEU A 39 7.15 10.26 26.19
CA LEU A 39 5.70 10.37 26.02
C LEU A 39 4.98 9.08 26.46
N ASP A 40 5.50 7.90 26.09
CA ASP A 40 4.97 6.61 26.60
C ASP A 40 5.15 6.49 28.13
N ALA A 41 6.30 6.92 28.67
CA ALA A 41 6.54 6.97 30.12
C ALA A 41 5.53 7.87 30.86
N ALA A 42 5.06 8.92 30.21
CA ALA A 42 4.04 9.84 30.71
C ALA A 42 2.61 9.25 30.65
N GLY A 43 2.44 8.03 30.12
CA GLY A 43 1.17 7.33 30.04
C GLY A 43 0.43 7.51 28.71
N PHE A 44 1.09 7.99 27.65
CA PHE A 44 0.53 7.97 26.31
C PHE A 44 0.48 6.53 25.79
N ASP A 45 -0.71 6.08 25.39
CA ASP A 45 -0.94 4.79 24.76
C ASP A 45 -1.79 5.00 23.49
N PRO A 46 -1.22 4.77 22.28
CA PRO A 46 -1.97 4.94 21.05
C PRO A 46 -2.98 3.81 20.79
N THR A 47 -2.89 2.70 21.53
CA THR A 47 -3.76 1.53 21.36
C THR A 47 -4.27 1.02 22.71
N PRO A 48 -5.04 1.84 23.45
CA PRO A 48 -5.48 1.49 24.79
C PRO A 48 -6.31 0.18 24.76
N GLY A 49 -5.97 -0.74 25.67
CA GLY A 49 -6.63 -2.04 25.78
C GLY A 49 -6.16 -3.11 24.80
N LYS A 50 -5.14 -2.82 23.96
CA LYS A 50 -4.46 -3.82 23.12
C LYS A 50 -3.10 -4.16 23.73
N GLU A 51 -2.57 -5.34 23.36
CA GLU A 51 -1.20 -5.68 23.71
C GLU A 51 -0.22 -4.69 23.05
N PRO A 52 0.79 -4.18 23.79
CA PRO A 52 1.79 -3.29 23.23
C PRO A 52 2.64 -4.03 22.19
N SER A 53 3.15 -3.30 21.19
CA SER A 53 4.12 -3.84 20.25
C SER A 53 5.36 -4.39 20.99
N PRO A 54 6.09 -5.37 20.43
CA PRO A 54 7.28 -5.92 21.08
C PRO A 54 8.30 -4.85 21.47
N PHE A 55 8.49 -3.86 20.59
CA PHE A 55 9.38 -2.73 20.87
C PHE A 55 8.87 -1.85 22.02
N ARG A 56 7.58 -1.48 22.03
CA ARG A 56 7.01 -0.69 23.12
C ARG A 56 7.08 -1.43 24.46
N ALA A 57 6.83 -2.74 24.47
CA ALA A 57 6.95 -3.57 25.65
C ALA A 57 8.40 -3.59 26.19
N LEU A 58 9.40 -3.69 25.30
CA LEU A 58 10.81 -3.56 25.65
C LEU A 58 11.12 -2.20 26.29
N VAL A 59 10.70 -1.10 25.64
CA VAL A 59 10.92 0.26 26.14
C VAL A 59 10.30 0.45 27.54
N ARG A 60 9.06 -0.02 27.76
CA ARG A 60 8.39 0.04 29.07
C ARG A 60 9.13 -0.76 30.14
N LYS A 61 9.58 -1.97 29.80
CA LYS A 61 10.38 -2.83 30.70
C LYS A 61 11.68 -2.12 31.10
N ASP A 62 12.37 -1.56 30.12
CA ASP A 62 13.65 -0.88 30.32
C ASP A 62 13.52 0.38 31.20
N GLN A 63 12.38 1.07 31.12
CA GLN A 63 12.06 2.23 31.95
C GLN A 63 11.42 1.88 33.32
N GLY A 64 11.41 0.62 33.72
CA GLY A 64 10.79 0.17 34.97
C GLY A 64 11.25 0.95 36.21
N ASN A 65 12.54 1.31 36.25
CA ASN A 65 13.20 2.01 37.37
C ASN A 65 13.18 3.55 37.25
N LEU A 66 12.45 4.11 36.30
CA LEU A 66 12.33 5.57 36.17
C LEU A 66 11.76 6.19 37.45
N ASP A 67 12.39 7.28 37.91
CA ASP A 67 11.96 8.05 39.08
C ASP A 67 10.44 8.35 39.05
N ALA A 68 9.75 7.97 40.13
CA ALA A 68 8.30 8.08 40.22
C ALA A 68 7.82 9.55 40.18
N ASN A 69 8.59 10.46 40.77
CA ASN A 69 8.25 11.89 40.75
C ASN A 69 8.36 12.48 39.33
N LEU A 70 9.42 12.15 38.59
CA LEU A 70 9.55 12.51 37.18
C LEU A 70 8.43 11.92 36.33
N ARG A 71 8.08 10.64 36.52
CA ARG A 71 6.97 10.00 35.80
C ARG A 71 5.66 10.76 36.02
N GLU A 72 5.34 11.12 37.26
CA GLU A 72 4.11 11.86 37.59
C GLU A 72 4.09 13.28 37.02
N ARG A 73 5.23 14.00 37.04
CA ARG A 73 5.34 15.32 36.41
C ARG A 73 5.12 15.27 34.89
N MET A 74 5.72 14.29 34.21
CA MET A 74 5.51 14.10 32.78
C MET A 74 4.06 13.75 32.46
N LYS A 75 3.46 12.83 33.21
CA LYS A 75 2.05 12.47 33.08
C LYS A 75 1.12 13.66 33.27
N THR A 76 1.33 14.45 34.33
CA THR A 76 0.55 15.66 34.62
C THR A 76 0.64 16.66 33.46
N TYR A 77 1.84 16.85 32.90
CA TYR A 77 2.03 17.71 31.74
C TYR A 77 1.21 17.23 30.54
N VAL A 78 1.38 15.97 30.14
CA VAL A 78 0.72 15.40 28.96
C VAL A 78 -0.80 15.47 29.10
N GLN A 79 -1.33 15.15 30.28
CA GLN A 79 -2.76 15.23 30.58
C GLN A 79 -3.31 16.66 30.46
N ARG A 80 -2.56 17.67 30.92
CA ARG A 80 -2.95 19.09 30.83
C ARG A 80 -2.95 19.59 29.39
N THR A 81 -2.03 19.10 28.56
CA THR A 81 -1.89 19.54 27.16
C THR A 81 -2.76 18.77 26.18
N ARG A 82 -3.55 17.80 26.64
CA ARG A 82 -4.35 16.91 25.79
C ARG A 82 -5.30 17.71 24.87
N LEU A 83 -5.37 17.31 23.60
CA LEU A 83 -6.27 17.92 22.64
C LEU A 83 -7.73 17.55 22.97
N PRO A 84 -8.69 18.46 22.73
CA PRO A 84 -10.10 18.14 22.86
C PRO A 84 -10.52 17.11 21.81
N ALA A 85 -11.58 16.35 22.12
CA ALA A 85 -12.21 15.47 21.14
C ALA A 85 -12.68 16.29 19.91
N PRO A 86 -12.59 15.74 18.68
CA PRO A 86 -12.34 14.33 18.34
C PRO A 86 -10.86 14.00 18.00
N ALA A 87 -9.87 14.63 18.63
CA ALA A 87 -8.45 14.34 18.38
C ALA A 87 -8.09 12.86 18.56
N THR A 88 -7.40 12.29 17.57
CA THR A 88 -6.90 10.91 17.58
C THR A 88 -5.59 10.80 18.37
N ALA A 89 -5.16 9.58 18.69
CA ALA A 89 -3.84 9.36 19.30
C ALA A 89 -2.69 9.83 18.40
N ALA A 90 -2.86 9.75 17.07
CA ALA A 90 -1.89 10.28 16.14
C ALA A 90 -1.79 11.80 16.24
N ASP A 91 -2.93 12.51 16.32
CA ASP A 91 -2.99 13.98 16.49
C ASP A 91 -2.32 14.44 17.78
N GLU A 92 -2.48 13.68 18.86
CA GLU A 92 -1.82 13.95 20.15
C GLU A 92 -0.30 13.81 20.04
N ALA A 93 0.18 12.69 19.51
CA ALA A 93 1.62 12.44 19.33
C ALA A 93 2.25 13.46 18.37
N ALA A 94 1.49 13.94 17.40
CA ALA A 94 1.92 14.81 16.32
C ALA A 94 2.66 16.07 16.78
N ARG A 95 2.32 16.63 17.94
CA ARG A 95 2.96 17.82 18.53
C ARG A 95 4.28 17.50 19.22
N TYR A 96 4.36 16.34 19.86
CA TYR A 96 5.59 15.81 20.45
C TYR A 96 6.59 15.34 19.39
N VAL A 97 6.11 14.79 18.27
CA VAL A 97 6.95 14.51 17.10
C VAL A 97 7.58 15.82 16.58
N SER A 98 6.80 16.89 16.43
CA SER A 98 7.35 18.21 16.06
C SER A 98 8.38 18.70 17.08
N LEU A 99 8.11 18.55 18.39
CA LEU A 99 9.06 18.89 19.45
C LEU A 99 10.39 18.13 19.27
N ALA A 100 10.36 16.83 18.98
CA ALA A 100 11.57 16.03 18.80
C ALA A 100 12.51 16.59 17.73
N TYR A 101 11.98 17.09 16.62
CA TYR A 101 12.79 17.67 15.55
C TYR A 101 13.22 19.11 15.79
N VAL A 102 12.59 19.80 16.75
CA VAL A 102 13.02 21.11 17.24
C VAL A 102 14.22 20.99 18.20
N LEU A 103 14.31 19.91 18.97
CA LEU A 103 15.39 19.71 19.92
C LEU A 103 16.75 19.51 19.22
N GLY A 104 17.81 20.02 19.85
CA GLY A 104 19.19 19.68 19.51
C GLY A 104 19.49 18.20 19.73
N PRO A 105 20.66 17.72 19.28
CA PRO A 105 21.02 16.31 19.43
C PRO A 105 21.23 15.91 20.91
N PRO A 106 21.01 14.63 21.26
CA PRO A 106 21.45 14.11 22.56
C PRO A 106 22.99 14.23 22.69
N PRO A 107 23.52 14.45 23.91
CA PRO A 107 22.82 14.42 25.19
C PRO A 107 22.18 15.76 25.61
N LEU A 108 22.39 16.84 24.85
CA LEU A 108 21.97 18.19 25.27
C LEU A 108 20.46 18.38 25.16
N LEU A 109 19.86 17.96 24.03
CA LEU A 109 18.42 18.09 23.75
C LEU A 109 17.89 19.50 24.09
N ASP A 110 18.66 20.51 23.73
CA ASP A 110 18.39 21.92 23.95
C ASP A 110 17.35 22.45 22.96
N VAL A 111 16.64 23.50 23.37
CA VAL A 111 15.68 24.21 22.51
C VAL A 111 16.44 25.33 21.79
N PRO A 112 16.22 25.55 20.48
CA PRO A 112 16.89 26.62 19.75
C PRO A 112 16.54 28.01 20.30
N ASP A 113 17.49 28.94 20.17
CA ASP A 113 17.38 30.30 20.71
C ASP A 113 16.24 31.14 20.11
N ARG A 114 15.76 30.79 18.91
CA ARG A 114 14.69 31.51 18.21
C ARG A 114 13.42 30.67 18.16
N ALA A 115 12.47 31.00 19.04
CA ALA A 115 11.17 30.35 19.09
C ALA A 115 10.25 30.74 17.91
N ASP A 116 10.47 31.92 17.30
CA ASP A 116 9.58 32.47 16.26
C ASP A 116 9.54 31.63 14.97
N ASP A 117 10.57 30.80 14.73
CA ASP A 117 10.69 29.94 13.55
C ASP A 117 10.18 28.50 13.80
N LEU A 118 9.61 28.22 14.99
CA LEU A 118 9.18 26.87 15.38
C LEU A 118 7.79 26.51 14.82
N PRO A 119 7.55 25.24 14.46
CA PRO A 119 6.22 24.77 14.10
C PRO A 119 5.23 25.03 15.24
N GLY A 120 4.02 25.53 14.94
CA GLY A 120 3.00 25.86 15.95
C GLY A 120 2.71 24.72 16.93
N GLY A 121 2.61 23.48 16.43
CA GLY A 121 2.41 22.31 17.29
C GLY A 121 3.57 22.02 18.25
N ALA A 122 4.82 22.37 17.91
CA ALA A 122 5.95 22.25 18.82
C ALA A 122 5.91 23.34 19.91
N LEU A 123 5.46 24.56 19.57
CA LEU A 123 5.30 25.65 20.53
C LEU A 123 4.30 25.30 21.64
N GLU A 124 3.21 24.61 21.31
CA GLU A 124 2.19 24.18 22.27
C GLU A 124 2.72 23.23 23.36
N VAL A 125 3.77 22.47 23.05
CA VAL A 125 4.35 21.46 23.96
C VAL A 125 5.82 21.73 24.31
N LEU A 126 6.32 22.95 24.03
CA LEU A 126 7.74 23.29 24.18
C LEU A 126 8.24 23.12 25.62
N ASP A 127 7.38 23.40 26.59
CA ASP A 127 7.63 23.24 28.03
C ASP A 127 7.80 21.76 28.46
N PHE A 128 7.60 20.80 27.56
CA PHE A 128 7.96 19.40 27.79
C PHE A 128 9.47 19.16 27.63
N ALA A 129 10.20 20.00 26.89
CA ALA A 129 11.62 19.81 26.62
C ALA A 129 12.51 19.66 27.89
N PRO A 130 12.33 20.45 28.98
CA PRO A 130 13.04 20.23 30.23
C PRO A 130 12.79 18.84 30.84
N LEU A 131 11.55 18.32 30.73
CA LEU A 131 11.19 17.00 31.23
C LEU A 131 11.84 15.89 30.38
N VAL A 132 11.89 16.07 29.05
CA VAL A 132 12.61 15.15 28.14
C VAL A 132 14.11 15.09 28.49
N ARG A 133 14.75 16.23 28.76
CA ARG A 133 16.17 16.28 29.20
C ARG A 133 16.41 15.59 30.53
N GLU A 134 15.47 15.72 31.48
CA GLU A 134 15.56 15.02 32.76
C GLU A 134 15.33 13.52 32.58
N PHE A 135 14.37 13.12 31.74
CA PHE A 135 14.10 11.74 31.36
C PHE A 135 15.31 11.09 30.70
N TYR A 136 15.95 11.75 29.74
CA TYR A 136 17.16 11.25 29.09
C TYR A 136 18.26 10.90 30.11
N ARG A 137 18.49 11.80 31.08
CA ARG A 137 19.52 11.61 32.13
C ARG A 137 19.17 10.56 33.19
N LYS A 138 17.88 10.32 33.47
CA LYS A 138 17.43 9.48 34.59
C LYS A 138 16.87 8.11 34.19
N SER A 139 16.55 7.90 32.91
CA SER A 139 15.93 6.65 32.44
C SER A 139 16.92 5.54 32.08
N GLY A 140 18.21 5.87 31.92
CA GLY A 140 19.21 4.97 31.33
C GLY A 140 18.97 4.69 29.84
N ILE A 141 18.25 5.59 29.15
CA ILE A 141 17.98 5.44 27.71
C ILE A 141 19.23 5.66 26.85
N ASP A 142 20.19 6.44 27.33
CA ASP A 142 21.47 6.71 26.68
C ASP A 142 22.28 5.42 26.45
N GLU A 143 22.36 4.55 27.46
CA GLU A 143 23.03 3.25 27.37
C GLU A 143 22.33 2.29 26.40
N ARG A 144 21.02 2.44 26.20
CA ARG A 144 20.18 1.56 25.37
C ARG A 144 19.92 2.08 23.96
N LEU A 145 20.21 3.36 23.71
CA LEU A 145 19.85 4.05 22.48
C LEU A 145 20.40 3.36 21.23
N ALA A 146 21.62 2.82 21.30
CA ALA A 146 22.21 2.04 20.21
C ALA A 146 21.38 0.80 19.85
N SER A 147 20.86 0.07 20.86
CA SER A 147 19.98 -1.08 20.64
C SER A 147 18.63 -0.67 20.08
N TYR A 148 18.09 0.48 20.52
CA TYR A 148 16.82 1.00 19.98
C TYR A 148 16.97 1.44 18.52
N LEU A 149 18.06 2.12 18.18
CA LEU A 149 18.39 2.48 16.79
C LEU A 149 18.53 1.23 15.92
N HIS A 150 19.15 0.15 16.42
CA HIS A 150 19.23 -1.10 15.68
C HIS A 150 17.86 -1.72 15.39
N ALA A 151 16.92 -1.67 16.34
CA ALA A 151 15.54 -2.11 16.10
C ALA A 151 14.86 -1.27 14.99
N TYR A 152 15.01 0.06 15.04
CA TYR A 152 14.50 0.97 14.02
C TYR A 152 15.17 0.76 12.65
N GLN A 153 16.42 0.32 12.62
CA GLN A 153 17.17 0.08 11.39
C GLN A 153 16.50 -1.01 10.54
N THR A 154 16.02 -2.08 11.18
CA THR A 154 15.33 -3.17 10.50
C THR A 154 14.08 -2.68 9.76
N GLU A 155 13.29 -1.83 10.41
CA GLU A 155 12.13 -1.23 9.78
C GLU A 155 12.53 -0.22 8.69
N GLY A 156 13.55 0.61 8.93
CA GLY A 156 14.09 1.50 7.90
C GLY A 156 14.58 0.75 6.65
N ASP A 157 15.24 -0.39 6.82
CA ASP A 157 15.70 -1.25 5.73
C ASP A 157 14.53 -1.77 4.89
N ARG A 158 13.43 -2.18 5.55
CA ARG A 158 12.18 -2.62 4.90
C ARG A 158 11.56 -1.51 4.03
N LEU A 159 11.62 -0.26 4.48
CA LEU A 159 11.01 0.88 3.79
C LEU A 159 11.76 1.31 2.52
N ARG A 160 13.05 0.97 2.36
CA ARG A 160 13.88 1.51 1.26
C ARG A 160 13.34 1.18 -0.13
N GLN A 161 13.06 -0.10 -0.40
CA GLN A 161 12.61 -0.53 -1.73
C GLN A 161 11.22 0.02 -2.08
N PRO A 162 10.18 -0.14 -1.24
CA PRO A 162 8.87 0.45 -1.54
C PRO A 162 8.92 1.99 -1.65
N ALA A 163 9.77 2.66 -0.87
CA ALA A 163 9.97 4.11 -1.00
C ALA A 163 10.59 4.48 -2.36
N ALA A 164 11.61 3.74 -2.83
CA ALA A 164 12.19 3.94 -4.15
C ALA A 164 11.14 3.75 -5.27
N GLU A 165 10.29 2.74 -5.15
CA GLU A 165 9.20 2.49 -6.10
C GLU A 165 8.15 3.62 -6.09
N MET A 166 7.76 4.09 -4.90
CA MET A 166 6.84 5.22 -4.75
C MET A 166 7.44 6.49 -5.37
N VAL A 167 8.67 6.85 -5.01
CA VAL A 167 9.36 8.05 -5.52
C VAL A 167 9.45 7.97 -7.05
N ARG A 168 9.92 6.85 -7.60
CA ARG A 168 10.01 6.64 -9.05
C ARG A 168 8.66 6.80 -9.73
N SER A 169 7.60 6.23 -9.15
CA SER A 169 6.25 6.29 -9.73
C SER A 169 5.70 7.71 -9.75
N VAL A 170 5.85 8.46 -8.65
CA VAL A 170 5.41 9.85 -8.55
C VAL A 170 6.17 10.74 -9.54
N LEU A 171 7.49 10.61 -9.60
CA LEU A 171 8.31 11.41 -10.52
C LEU A 171 8.02 11.05 -11.99
N SER A 172 7.77 9.77 -12.29
CA SER A 172 7.33 9.35 -13.61
C SER A 172 5.97 9.91 -13.99
N TYR A 173 5.05 10.05 -13.04
CA TYR A 173 3.73 10.61 -13.28
C TYR A 173 3.78 12.13 -13.52
N LEU A 174 4.57 12.85 -12.71
CA LEU A 174 4.73 14.29 -12.85
C LEU A 174 5.69 14.71 -13.96
N HIS A 175 6.43 13.75 -14.53
CA HIS A 175 7.52 13.97 -15.50
C HIS A 175 8.55 15.00 -15.03
N THR A 176 8.80 15.06 -13.72
CA THR A 176 9.61 16.12 -13.10
C THR A 176 10.70 15.56 -12.19
N ARG A 177 11.59 16.44 -11.74
CA ARG A 177 12.57 16.18 -10.68
C ARG A 177 12.34 17.14 -9.52
N PRO A 178 12.48 16.68 -8.27
CA PRO A 178 12.33 17.55 -7.12
C PRO A 178 13.41 18.63 -7.13
N MET A 179 13.03 19.86 -6.75
CA MET A 179 13.99 20.93 -6.52
C MET A 179 14.64 20.71 -5.14
N VAL A 180 15.84 20.13 -5.16
CA VAL A 180 16.64 19.79 -3.97
C VAL A 180 17.44 20.96 -3.41
N LEU A 181 17.56 22.06 -4.16
CA LEU A 181 18.23 23.29 -3.74
C LEU A 181 17.27 24.47 -3.91
N THR A 182 17.24 25.38 -2.94
CA THR A 182 16.56 26.67 -3.07
C THR A 182 17.45 27.83 -2.65
N THR A 183 17.21 28.98 -3.26
CA THR A 183 17.95 30.22 -2.97
C THR A 183 17.05 31.21 -2.24
N GLU A 184 17.51 31.74 -1.11
CA GLU A 184 16.87 32.82 -0.38
C GLU A 184 17.68 34.13 -0.51
N ARG A 185 17.00 35.25 -0.78
CA ARG A 185 17.62 36.59 -0.78
C ARG A 185 17.45 37.24 0.59
N VAL A 186 18.52 37.29 1.37
CA VAL A 186 18.52 37.87 2.72
C VAL A 186 19.06 39.30 2.66
N ARG A 187 18.37 40.24 3.34
CA ARG A 187 18.86 41.61 3.50
C ARG A 187 20.00 41.64 4.52
N VAL A 188 21.15 42.17 4.12
CA VAL A 188 22.30 42.36 4.99
C VAL A 188 22.50 43.86 5.24
N LYS A 189 22.73 44.25 6.49
CA LYS A 189 23.06 45.64 6.83
C LYS A 189 24.44 45.97 6.25
N SER A 190 24.54 47.08 5.52
CA SER A 190 25.81 47.55 4.98
C SER A 190 26.79 47.87 6.14
N PRO A 191 28.06 47.43 6.07
CA PRO A 191 29.05 47.68 7.12
C PRO A 191 29.49 49.16 7.23
N GLU A 192 29.12 50.02 6.27
CA GLU A 192 29.53 51.44 6.28
C GLU A 192 28.53 52.36 7.01
N LYS A 193 28.99 53.02 8.07
CA LYS A 193 28.29 54.12 8.77
C LYS A 193 28.31 55.42 7.93
N LYS A 194 27.68 55.45 6.76
CA LYS A 194 27.37 56.71 6.05
C LYS A 194 25.88 56.84 5.79
N LYS A 195 25.38 58.08 5.82
CA LYS A 195 23.99 58.56 5.93
C LYS A 195 23.00 58.12 4.82
N SER A 196 23.30 57.08 4.05
CA SER A 196 22.42 56.47 3.06
C SER A 196 22.64 54.97 3.10
N SER A 197 21.81 54.25 3.86
CA SER A 197 21.92 52.79 4.00
C SER A 197 21.44 52.12 2.71
N THR A 198 22.34 51.91 1.76
CA THR A 198 22.05 51.06 0.59
C THR A 198 21.82 49.63 1.11
N VAL A 199 20.61 49.10 0.90
CA VAL A 199 20.26 47.73 1.31
C VAL A 199 21.01 46.75 0.40
N ILE A 200 21.95 46.00 0.95
CA ILE A 200 22.68 44.95 0.23
C ILE A 200 21.93 43.63 0.44
N TYR A 201 21.70 42.88 -0.63
CA TYR A 201 21.11 41.55 -0.57
C TYR A 201 22.23 40.51 -0.72
N SER A 202 22.23 39.50 0.15
CA SER A 202 23.05 38.29 0.00
C SER A 202 22.15 37.11 -0.36
N THR A 203 22.64 36.20 -1.19
CA THR A 203 21.93 34.97 -1.54
C THR A 203 22.45 33.83 -0.66
N ARG A 204 21.54 33.10 -0.02
CA ARG A 204 21.85 31.86 0.71
C ARG A 204 21.22 30.69 -0.03
N GLU A 205 21.98 29.62 -0.18
CA GLU A 205 21.48 28.35 -0.71
C GLU A 205 21.11 27.42 0.44
N HIS A 206 19.97 26.76 0.29
CA HIS A 206 19.40 25.84 1.27
C HIS A 206 19.08 24.52 0.57
N GLU A 207 19.50 23.41 1.18
CA GLU A 207 19.14 22.06 0.73
C GLU A 207 17.74 21.71 1.22
N ARG A 208 16.92 21.15 0.33
CA ARG A 208 15.61 20.58 0.63
C ARG A 208 15.69 19.08 0.71
N ARG A 209 15.30 18.50 1.83
CA ARG A 209 15.45 17.07 2.09
C ARG A 209 14.13 16.44 2.48
N PHE A 210 13.91 15.22 2.03
CA PHE A 210 12.75 14.41 2.38
C PHE A 210 13.20 13.16 3.15
N PHE A 211 12.95 13.17 4.45
CA PHE A 211 13.30 12.12 5.38
C PHE A 211 12.11 11.18 5.60
N ILE A 212 12.35 9.90 5.32
CA ILE A 212 11.46 8.82 5.71
C ILE A 212 12.00 8.28 7.04
N VAL A 213 11.21 8.43 8.11
CA VAL A 213 11.66 8.10 9.47
C VAL A 213 10.77 7.00 10.03
N PRO A 214 11.26 5.76 10.19
CA PRO A 214 10.48 4.72 10.84
C PRO A 214 10.24 5.09 12.31
N ASP A 215 9.04 4.78 12.83
CA ASP A 215 8.71 4.96 14.24
C ASP A 215 7.94 3.78 14.82
N LEU A 216 8.64 2.93 15.57
CA LEU A 216 8.08 1.78 16.28
C LEU A 216 7.22 2.17 17.50
N MET A 217 7.20 3.46 17.86
CA MET A 217 6.41 4.05 18.95
C MET A 217 5.27 4.96 18.44
N ALA A 218 5.06 5.06 17.13
CA ALA A 218 3.96 5.83 16.56
C ALA A 218 2.60 5.15 16.76
N ALA A 219 1.52 5.91 16.55
CA ALA A 219 0.19 5.35 16.45
C ALA A 219 0.08 4.49 15.18
N PRO A 220 -0.37 3.23 15.26
CA PRO A 220 -0.50 2.38 14.07
C PRO A 220 -1.46 2.99 13.05
N GLY A 221 -1.18 2.84 11.76
CA GLY A 221 -2.09 3.25 10.69
C GLY A 221 -1.90 4.68 10.17
N THR A 222 -1.26 5.58 10.93
CA THR A 222 -1.21 7.01 10.57
C THR A 222 0.22 7.52 10.41
N ILE A 223 0.58 7.98 9.21
CA ILE A 223 1.85 8.67 8.96
C ILE A 223 1.77 10.10 9.49
N ASN A 224 2.72 10.48 10.35
CA ASN A 224 2.87 11.86 10.79
C ASN A 224 3.78 12.58 9.81
N PHE A 225 3.27 13.57 9.09
CA PHE A 225 4.06 14.36 8.16
C PHE A 225 4.34 15.76 8.70
N ARG A 226 5.59 16.20 8.64
CA ARG A 226 6.05 17.49 9.16
C ARG A 226 6.98 18.18 8.18
N VAL A 227 6.79 19.49 8.04
CA VAL A 227 7.71 20.36 7.30
C VAL A 227 8.34 21.31 8.31
N ILE A 228 9.66 21.29 8.40
CA ILE A 228 10.43 22.12 9.32
C ILE A 228 11.51 22.81 8.50
N ALA A 229 11.33 24.11 8.27
CA ALA A 229 12.10 24.87 7.29
C ALA A 229 12.10 24.17 5.91
N ASP A 230 13.26 23.74 5.42
CA ASP A 230 13.44 23.07 4.13
C ASP A 230 13.41 21.53 4.23
N ASP A 231 13.26 20.98 5.43
CA ASP A 231 13.25 19.54 5.69
C ASP A 231 11.83 19.00 5.87
N TYR A 232 11.55 17.92 5.16
CA TYR A 232 10.27 17.23 5.13
C TYR A 232 10.42 15.88 5.81
N TYR A 233 9.68 15.63 6.88
CA TYR A 233 9.75 14.42 7.68
C TYR A 233 8.45 13.65 7.53
N ALA A 234 8.51 12.46 6.94
CA ALA A 234 7.42 11.50 6.95
C ALA A 234 7.74 10.42 7.99
N ILE A 235 7.06 10.49 9.13
CA ILE A 235 7.23 9.57 10.25
C ILE A 235 6.28 8.39 10.03
N VAL A 236 6.86 7.22 9.78
CA VAL A 236 6.16 6.01 9.30
C VAL A 236 6.05 4.99 10.44
N PRO A 237 4.84 4.71 10.94
CA PRO A 237 4.62 3.63 11.89
C PRO A 237 5.05 2.26 11.34
N GLU A 238 5.38 1.34 12.25
CA GLU A 238 5.71 -0.05 11.89
C GLU A 238 4.60 -0.69 11.03
N GLY A 239 5.02 -1.39 9.96
CA GLY A 239 4.13 -2.18 9.11
C GLY A 239 3.34 -1.39 8.07
N ILE A 240 3.51 -0.07 7.99
CA ILE A 240 2.90 0.75 6.93
C ILE A 240 3.65 0.55 5.60
N ASP A 241 2.90 0.45 4.50
CA ASP A 241 3.47 0.44 3.16
C ASP A 241 3.79 1.89 2.73
N PRO A 242 5.05 2.22 2.37
CA PRO A 242 5.40 3.52 1.79
C PRO A 242 4.64 3.88 0.52
N SER A 243 4.01 2.93 -0.17
CA SER A 243 3.13 3.21 -1.31
C SER A 243 1.77 3.81 -0.90
N SER A 244 1.49 3.90 0.41
CA SER A 244 0.23 4.46 0.94
C SER A 244 -0.03 5.88 0.43
N SER A 245 -1.30 6.27 0.49
CA SER A 245 -1.71 7.59 0.04
C SER A 245 -1.07 8.71 0.86
N GLU A 246 -0.89 8.54 2.16
CA GLU A 246 -0.33 9.55 3.05
C GLU A 246 1.14 9.82 2.74
N MET A 247 1.93 8.76 2.57
CA MET A 247 3.36 8.86 2.23
C MET A 247 3.55 9.51 0.86
N ARG A 248 2.72 9.11 -0.10
CA ARG A 248 2.75 9.66 -1.44
C ARG A 248 2.35 11.13 -1.47
N ARG A 249 1.33 11.55 -0.71
CA ARG A 249 0.95 12.97 -0.56
C ARG A 249 2.07 13.80 0.05
N ALA A 250 2.74 13.26 1.08
CA ALA A 250 3.91 13.91 1.69
C ALA A 250 5.02 14.15 0.64
N PHE A 251 5.32 13.14 -0.18
CA PHE A 251 6.33 13.26 -1.23
C PHE A 251 5.88 14.20 -2.37
N LEU A 252 4.61 14.14 -2.79
CA LEU A 252 4.04 15.09 -3.75
C LEU A 252 4.19 16.53 -3.26
N GLN A 253 3.90 16.80 -1.99
CA GLN A 253 4.09 18.12 -1.41
C GLN A 253 5.57 18.56 -1.46
N TYR A 254 6.51 17.68 -1.14
CA TYR A 254 7.94 17.96 -1.28
C TYR A 254 8.33 18.32 -2.73
N VAL A 255 7.76 17.66 -3.72
CA VAL A 255 8.04 17.97 -5.14
C VAL A 255 7.40 19.30 -5.58
N LEU A 256 6.19 19.59 -5.10
CA LEU A 256 5.33 20.63 -5.65
C LEU A 256 5.41 21.99 -4.93
N ASP A 257 5.72 22.03 -3.62
CA ASP A 257 5.85 23.28 -2.85
C ASP A 257 6.79 24.33 -3.50
N PRO A 258 7.96 23.96 -4.06
CA PRO A 258 8.84 24.92 -4.73
C PRO A 258 8.20 25.61 -5.94
N LEU A 259 7.26 24.95 -6.62
CA LEU A 259 6.58 25.53 -7.78
C LEU A 259 5.69 26.69 -7.33
N VAL A 260 4.94 26.50 -6.25
CA VAL A 260 4.12 27.55 -5.63
C VAL A 260 4.98 28.75 -5.22
N ARG A 261 6.16 28.51 -4.63
CA ARG A 261 7.10 29.58 -4.26
C ARG A 261 7.69 30.28 -5.49
N LYS A 262 8.05 29.53 -6.53
CA LYS A 262 8.64 30.05 -7.78
C LYS A 262 7.67 30.94 -8.54
N PHE A 263 6.40 30.52 -8.64
CA PHE A 263 5.34 31.21 -9.38
C PHE A 263 4.42 32.04 -8.45
N ASN A 264 5.01 32.62 -7.40
CA ASN A 264 4.24 33.37 -6.40
C ASN A 264 3.56 34.62 -6.98
N LYS A 265 4.10 35.20 -8.07
CA LYS A 265 3.56 36.42 -8.68
C LYS A 265 2.28 36.12 -9.45
N GLU A 266 2.31 35.03 -10.21
CA GLU A 266 1.19 34.49 -10.98
C GLU A 266 0.08 34.05 -10.02
N ILE A 267 0.40 33.43 -8.89
CA ILE A 267 -0.61 33.13 -7.86
C ILE A 267 -1.19 34.43 -7.26
N ALA A 268 -0.34 35.43 -7.03
CA ALA A 268 -0.76 36.68 -6.42
C ALA A 268 -1.76 37.48 -7.28
N THR A 269 -1.79 37.30 -8.61
CA THR A 269 -2.80 37.95 -9.48
C THR A 269 -4.21 37.43 -9.24
N HIS A 270 -4.36 36.25 -8.65
CA HIS A 270 -5.66 35.63 -8.32
C HIS A 270 -5.95 35.61 -6.81
N ARG A 271 -5.17 36.35 -6.01
CA ARG A 271 -5.19 36.25 -4.55
C ARG A 271 -6.57 36.50 -3.95
N ASP A 272 -7.24 37.56 -4.38
CA ASP A 272 -8.51 37.98 -3.78
C ASP A 272 -9.64 37.02 -4.15
N GLN A 273 -9.61 36.46 -5.36
CA GLN A 273 -10.58 35.46 -5.80
C GLN A 273 -10.39 34.13 -5.06
N ILE A 274 -9.14 33.70 -4.83
CA ILE A 274 -8.87 32.50 -4.04
C ILE A 274 -9.31 32.70 -2.59
N LYS A 275 -9.10 33.88 -2.00
CA LYS A 275 -9.61 34.22 -0.67
C LYS A 275 -11.14 34.10 -0.59
N GLN A 276 -11.87 34.57 -1.60
CA GLN A 276 -13.34 34.44 -1.62
C GLN A 276 -13.79 32.96 -1.60
N LEU A 277 -13.10 32.08 -2.33
CA LEU A 277 -13.36 30.64 -2.29
C LEU A 277 -13.11 30.07 -0.88
N ILE A 278 -11.99 30.44 -0.27
CA ILE A 278 -11.64 30.03 1.11
C ILE A 278 -12.69 30.54 2.10
N GLU A 279 -13.05 31.83 2.05
CA GLU A 279 -14.05 32.45 2.94
C GLU A 279 -15.41 31.77 2.82
N THR A 280 -15.83 31.40 1.60
CA THR A 280 -17.06 30.64 1.38
C THR A 280 -17.04 29.30 2.14
N ARG A 281 -15.90 28.58 2.12
CA ARG A 281 -15.74 27.33 2.88
C ARG A 281 -15.71 27.55 4.40
N THR A 282 -14.98 28.58 4.85
CA THR A 282 -14.91 28.93 6.27
C THR A 282 -16.29 29.28 6.85
N ASN A 283 -17.11 29.99 6.08
CA ASN A 283 -18.48 30.35 6.47
C ASN A 283 -19.42 29.13 6.59
N GLU A 284 -19.08 28.00 5.97
CA GLU A 284 -19.80 26.73 6.12
C GLU A 284 -19.36 25.92 7.35
N GLY A 285 -18.53 26.51 8.23
CA GLY A 285 -18.12 25.93 9.50
C GLY A 285 -16.85 25.08 9.46
N LEU A 286 -16.12 25.10 8.34
CA LEU A 286 -14.90 24.32 8.13
C LEU A 286 -13.65 25.12 8.54
N THR A 287 -12.72 24.48 9.24
CA THR A 287 -11.44 25.11 9.62
C THR A 287 -10.44 25.00 8.47
N VAL A 288 -10.46 25.98 7.56
CA VAL A 288 -9.55 26.08 6.42
C VAL A 288 -8.46 27.13 6.68
N SER A 289 -7.25 26.92 6.14
CA SER A 289 -6.19 27.93 6.23
C SER A 289 -6.54 29.18 5.42
N PRO A 290 -6.40 30.40 5.98
CA PRO A 290 -6.57 31.64 5.22
C PRO A 290 -5.39 31.96 4.29
N ASP A 291 -4.29 31.18 4.36
CA ASP A 291 -3.11 31.39 3.52
C ASP A 291 -3.35 30.88 2.09
N VAL A 292 -3.43 31.81 1.15
CA VAL A 292 -3.63 31.56 -0.29
C VAL A 292 -2.57 30.63 -0.87
N PHE A 293 -1.29 30.82 -0.55
CA PHE A 293 -0.21 30.00 -1.13
C PHE A 293 -0.26 28.58 -0.59
N LEU A 294 -0.56 28.42 0.71
CA LEU A 294 -0.77 27.10 1.31
C LEU A 294 -1.98 26.39 0.68
N THR A 295 -3.07 27.11 0.45
CA THR A 295 -4.27 26.58 -0.21
C THR A 295 -3.98 26.14 -1.65
N VAL A 296 -3.20 26.92 -2.41
CA VAL A 296 -2.76 26.53 -3.76
C VAL A 296 -1.91 25.27 -3.73
N SER A 297 -0.91 25.19 -2.82
CA SER A 297 -0.09 23.98 -2.66
C SER A 297 -0.95 22.75 -2.31
N ARG A 298 -1.82 22.86 -1.30
CA ARG A 298 -2.72 21.77 -0.89
C ARG A 298 -3.63 21.31 -2.03
N SER A 299 -4.18 22.26 -2.78
CA SER A 299 -5.04 21.97 -3.94
C SER A 299 -4.30 21.22 -5.04
N LEU A 300 -3.07 21.65 -5.36
CA LEU A 300 -2.24 20.99 -6.36
C LEU A 300 -1.83 19.58 -5.93
N VAL A 301 -1.47 19.38 -4.65
CA VAL A 301 -1.12 18.06 -4.09
C VAL A 301 -2.33 17.12 -4.11
N ALA A 302 -3.51 17.60 -3.67
CA ALA A 302 -4.75 16.81 -3.69
C ALA A 302 -5.11 16.37 -5.12
N ALA A 303 -5.06 17.31 -6.07
CA ALA A 303 -5.29 17.04 -7.48
C ALA A 303 -4.31 16.01 -8.07
N ALA A 304 -3.01 16.19 -7.83
CA ALA A 304 -1.98 15.29 -8.30
C ALA A 304 -2.14 13.88 -7.71
N ASP A 305 -2.45 13.77 -6.42
CA ASP A 305 -2.66 12.47 -5.78
C ASP A 305 -3.91 11.76 -6.29
N ALA A 306 -5.01 12.49 -6.49
CA ALA A 306 -6.26 11.95 -7.04
C ALA A 306 -6.06 11.41 -8.47
N ARG A 307 -5.42 12.20 -9.35
CA ARG A 307 -5.13 11.82 -10.74
C ARG A 307 -4.07 10.71 -10.86
N PHE A 308 -3.09 10.68 -9.95
CA PHE A 308 -2.12 9.57 -9.86
C PHE A 308 -2.83 8.24 -9.57
N GLU A 309 -3.70 8.22 -8.56
CA GLU A 309 -4.49 7.04 -8.21
C GLU A 309 -5.43 6.61 -9.35
N GLU A 310 -6.11 7.56 -9.97
CA GLU A 310 -6.96 7.31 -11.15
C GLU A 310 -6.18 6.59 -12.25
N THR A 311 -4.98 7.10 -12.56
CA THR A 311 -4.09 6.52 -13.59
C THR A 311 -3.70 5.08 -13.26
N ASN A 312 -3.33 4.81 -12.00
CA ASN A 312 -2.96 3.47 -11.56
C ASN A 312 -4.14 2.51 -11.64
N ARG A 313 -5.33 2.94 -11.20
CA ARG A 313 -6.56 2.13 -11.24
C ARG A 313 -6.99 1.84 -12.68
N LEU A 314 -6.94 2.82 -13.57
CA LEU A 314 -7.23 2.64 -14.99
C LEU A 314 -6.25 1.67 -15.65
N SER A 315 -4.96 1.75 -15.30
CA SER A 315 -3.93 0.84 -15.78
C SER A 315 -4.18 -0.60 -15.30
N ALA A 316 -4.54 -0.77 -14.02
CA ALA A 316 -4.91 -2.07 -13.45
C ALA A 316 -6.17 -2.65 -14.11
N ALA A 317 -7.22 -1.86 -14.27
CA ALA A 317 -8.46 -2.27 -14.95
C ALA A 317 -8.19 -2.70 -16.40
N THR A 318 -7.34 -1.95 -17.12
CA THR A 318 -6.93 -2.28 -18.50
C THR A 318 -6.15 -3.60 -18.57
N ALA A 319 -5.24 -3.83 -17.62
CA ALA A 319 -4.49 -5.09 -17.55
C ALA A 319 -5.42 -6.30 -17.28
N ILE A 320 -6.40 -6.15 -16.39
CA ILE A 320 -7.42 -7.17 -16.11
C ILE A 320 -8.26 -7.44 -17.36
N GLN A 321 -8.75 -6.39 -18.03
CA GLN A 321 -9.52 -6.50 -19.27
C GLN A 321 -8.75 -7.27 -20.34
N ARG A 322 -7.47 -6.92 -20.56
CA ARG A 322 -6.61 -7.58 -21.56
C ARG A 322 -6.47 -9.09 -21.27
N ARG A 323 -6.21 -9.46 -20.02
CA ARG A 323 -6.09 -10.87 -19.61
C ARG A 323 -7.40 -11.62 -19.86
N ARG A 324 -8.55 -11.02 -19.54
CA ARG A 324 -9.87 -11.65 -19.74
C ARG A 324 -10.23 -11.79 -21.21
N LEU A 325 -9.90 -10.81 -22.05
CA LEU A 325 -10.14 -10.89 -23.50
C LEU A 325 -9.33 -12.02 -24.15
N GLN A 326 -8.11 -12.30 -23.67
CA GLN A 326 -7.31 -13.45 -24.13
C GLN A 326 -7.96 -14.80 -23.80
N GLN A 327 -8.79 -14.86 -22.76
CA GLN A 327 -9.48 -16.08 -22.31
C GLN A 327 -10.91 -16.20 -22.85
N ALA A 328 -11.42 -15.18 -23.54
CA ALA A 328 -12.81 -15.14 -24.01
C ALA A 328 -13.03 -16.09 -25.19
N LYS A 329 -13.99 -17.01 -25.05
CA LYS A 329 -14.29 -18.07 -26.03
C LYS A 329 -15.29 -17.66 -27.10
N ASP A 330 -16.13 -16.66 -26.82
CA ASP A 330 -17.21 -16.21 -27.71
C ASP A 330 -17.39 -14.68 -27.66
N ASP A 331 -18.19 -14.17 -28.59
CA ASP A 331 -18.45 -12.73 -28.72
C ASP A 331 -19.32 -12.18 -27.58
N ALA A 332 -20.15 -13.00 -26.94
CA ALA A 332 -20.95 -12.59 -25.80
C ALA A 332 -20.05 -12.27 -24.59
N ALA A 333 -19.06 -13.13 -24.32
CA ALA A 333 -18.05 -12.93 -23.29
C ALA A 333 -17.21 -11.68 -23.56
N ARG A 334 -16.81 -11.44 -24.82
CA ARG A 334 -16.07 -10.23 -25.22
C ARG A 334 -16.89 -8.96 -24.96
N LYS A 335 -18.18 -8.96 -25.31
CA LYS A 335 -19.10 -7.83 -25.04
C LYS A 335 -19.29 -7.58 -23.55
N ALA A 336 -19.47 -8.64 -22.76
CA ALA A 336 -19.56 -8.51 -21.30
C ALA A 336 -18.28 -7.92 -20.70
N ILE A 337 -17.10 -8.39 -21.12
CA ILE A 337 -15.81 -7.85 -20.67
C ILE A 337 -15.67 -6.36 -21.04
N ALA A 338 -16.08 -5.96 -22.24
CA ALA A 338 -16.05 -4.56 -22.66
C ALA A 338 -16.99 -3.69 -21.82
N SER A 339 -18.22 -4.16 -21.55
CA SER A 339 -19.17 -3.46 -20.69
C SER A 339 -18.67 -3.32 -19.26
N GLU A 340 -18.04 -4.35 -18.70
CA GLU A 340 -17.44 -4.30 -17.36
C GLU A 340 -16.25 -3.35 -17.30
N ALA A 341 -15.42 -3.30 -18.35
CA ALA A 341 -14.31 -2.37 -18.42
C ALA A 341 -14.79 -0.90 -18.48
N GLU A 342 -15.87 -0.63 -19.20
CA GLU A 342 -16.49 0.70 -19.21
C GLU A 342 -17.09 1.05 -17.85
N ALA A 343 -17.77 0.09 -17.19
CA ALA A 343 -18.25 0.29 -15.83
C ALA A 343 -17.11 0.60 -14.84
N ALA A 344 -15.96 -0.07 -14.97
CA ALA A 344 -14.78 0.21 -14.16
C ALA A 344 -14.26 1.64 -14.39
N ARG A 345 -14.17 2.08 -15.66
CA ARG A 345 -13.74 3.46 -15.99
C ARG A 345 -14.65 4.51 -15.38
N VAL A 346 -15.96 4.34 -15.51
CA VAL A 346 -16.94 5.27 -14.91
C VAL A 346 -16.84 5.27 -13.38
N ALA A 347 -16.73 4.09 -12.76
CA ALA A 347 -16.59 3.97 -11.30
C ALA A 347 -15.30 4.63 -10.78
N ILE A 348 -14.18 4.45 -11.48
CA ILE A 348 -12.89 5.07 -11.14
C ILE A 348 -12.97 6.60 -11.28
N ALA A 349 -13.61 7.10 -12.35
CA ALA A 349 -13.79 8.54 -12.55
C ALA A 349 -14.69 9.15 -11.46
N ASP A 350 -15.82 8.50 -11.14
CA ASP A 350 -16.71 8.93 -10.07
C ASP A 350 -16.02 8.98 -8.71
N GLU A 351 -15.22 7.95 -8.38
CA GLU A 351 -14.43 7.90 -7.14
C GLU A 351 -13.36 9.00 -7.10
N THR A 352 -12.71 9.29 -8.22
CA THR A 352 -11.71 10.37 -8.31
C THR A 352 -12.36 11.72 -8.07
N ILE A 353 -13.52 11.95 -8.67
CA ILE A 353 -14.32 13.16 -8.47
C ILE A 353 -14.82 13.28 -7.03
N ALA A 354 -15.29 12.17 -6.44
CA ALA A 354 -15.76 12.18 -5.05
C ALA A 354 -14.64 12.54 -4.09
N ARG A 355 -13.44 12.02 -4.33
CA ARG A 355 -12.24 12.35 -3.57
C ARG A 355 -11.86 13.84 -3.69
N LEU A 356 -11.86 14.39 -4.90
CA LEU A 356 -11.64 15.83 -5.09
C LEU A 356 -12.71 16.65 -4.36
N ALA A 357 -13.99 16.22 -4.39
CA ALA A 357 -15.02 16.91 -3.63
C ALA A 357 -14.75 16.88 -2.10
N ASP A 358 -14.28 15.73 -1.59
CA ASP A 358 -13.93 15.56 -0.18
C ASP A 358 -12.71 16.44 0.21
N ASP A 359 -11.68 16.54 -0.66
CA ASP A 359 -10.49 17.38 -0.45
C ASP A 359 -10.81 18.89 -0.60
N TYR A 360 -11.64 19.27 -1.58
CA TYR A 360 -12.15 20.64 -1.78
C TYR A 360 -12.89 21.15 -0.54
N GLU A 361 -13.77 20.32 0.05
CA GLU A 361 -14.45 20.63 1.30
C GLU A 361 -13.46 20.79 2.47
N GLN A 362 -12.32 20.11 2.44
CA GLN A 362 -11.24 20.26 3.43
C GLN A 362 -10.31 21.45 3.15
N GLY A 363 -10.66 22.30 2.17
CA GLY A 363 -9.97 23.54 1.87
C GLY A 363 -9.02 23.48 0.68
N ALA A 364 -8.97 22.37 -0.05
CA ALA A 364 -8.24 22.26 -1.32
C ALA A 364 -9.03 22.90 -2.48
N VAL A 365 -9.45 24.17 -2.33
CA VAL A 365 -10.48 24.82 -3.19
C VAL A 365 -10.13 25.04 -4.67
N LEU A 366 -8.95 24.59 -5.12
CA LEU A 366 -8.54 24.62 -6.53
C LEU A 366 -8.17 23.22 -7.05
N ASP A 367 -8.46 22.16 -6.31
CA ASP A 367 -8.06 20.80 -6.66
C ASP A 367 -8.72 20.32 -7.96
N PHE A 368 -9.99 20.65 -8.20
CA PHE A 368 -10.65 20.36 -9.47
C PHE A 368 -9.98 21.07 -10.65
N PHE A 369 -9.67 22.36 -10.51
CA PHE A 369 -8.92 23.12 -11.52
C PHE A 369 -7.59 22.43 -11.86
N PHE A 370 -6.79 22.10 -10.85
CA PHE A 370 -5.51 21.45 -11.07
C PHE A 370 -5.67 20.03 -11.63
N ALA A 371 -6.70 19.28 -11.23
CA ALA A 371 -6.96 17.95 -11.75
C ALA A 371 -7.29 17.96 -13.25
N ASP A 372 -8.04 18.97 -13.72
CA ASP A 372 -8.30 19.20 -15.14
C ASP A 372 -7.00 19.49 -15.90
N GLN A 373 -6.17 20.40 -15.40
CA GLN A 373 -4.89 20.80 -16.02
C GLN A 373 -3.90 19.62 -16.08
N LEU A 374 -3.79 18.85 -14.99
CA LEU A 374 -2.91 17.69 -14.89
C LEU A 374 -3.28 16.58 -15.88
N ARG A 375 -4.57 16.42 -16.20
CA ARG A 375 -5.02 15.45 -17.21
C ARG A 375 -4.41 15.72 -18.59
N GLU A 376 -4.32 17.00 -18.97
CA GLU A 376 -3.76 17.40 -20.27
C GLU A 376 -2.24 17.23 -20.31
N ILE A 377 -1.55 17.61 -19.24
CA ILE A 377 -0.09 17.47 -19.15
C ILE A 377 0.35 16.02 -19.14
N GLN A 378 -0.35 15.15 -18.40
CA GLN A 378 -0.02 13.73 -18.35
C GLN A 378 -0.01 13.10 -19.75
N ALA A 379 -0.96 13.48 -20.63
CA ALA A 379 -1.00 12.97 -22.00
C ALA A 379 0.18 13.45 -22.86
N SER A 380 0.77 14.59 -22.51
CA SER A 380 1.88 15.21 -23.26
C SER A 380 3.26 14.68 -22.86
N GLY A 381 3.41 14.13 -21.64
CA GLY A 381 4.67 13.65 -21.09
C GLY A 381 5.66 14.77 -20.71
N PHE A 382 5.22 16.03 -20.70
CA PHE A 382 6.07 17.16 -20.34
C PHE A 382 6.20 17.37 -18.83
N ASP A 383 7.34 17.93 -18.41
CA ASP A 383 7.61 18.29 -17.01
C ASP A 383 6.64 19.37 -16.51
N ILE A 384 5.84 19.02 -15.50
CA ILE A 384 4.86 19.91 -14.87
C ILE A 384 5.46 21.25 -14.41
N ALA A 385 6.72 21.27 -13.98
CA ALA A 385 7.39 22.47 -13.46
C ALA A 385 7.51 23.59 -14.52
N ASN A 386 7.49 23.23 -15.81
CA ASN A 386 7.57 24.17 -16.93
C ASN A 386 6.22 24.78 -17.30
N PHE A 387 5.11 24.15 -16.90
CA PHE A 387 3.75 24.58 -17.29
C PHE A 387 2.96 25.19 -16.13
N PHE A 388 3.44 25.05 -14.88
CA PHE A 388 2.70 25.49 -13.71
C PHE A 388 2.32 26.99 -13.75
N GLY A 389 3.20 27.87 -14.23
CA GLY A 389 2.87 29.29 -14.39
C GLY A 389 1.72 29.54 -15.37
N ASP A 390 1.73 28.83 -16.51
CA ASP A 390 0.68 28.92 -17.53
C ASP A 390 -0.64 28.34 -17.01
N MET A 391 -0.60 27.25 -16.23
CA MET A 391 -1.78 26.72 -15.55
C MET A 391 -2.41 27.79 -14.67
N VAL A 392 -1.66 28.35 -13.72
CA VAL A 392 -2.20 29.33 -12.77
C VAL A 392 -2.82 30.54 -13.49
N SER A 393 -2.21 30.98 -14.60
CA SER A 393 -2.71 32.09 -15.41
C SER A 393 -4.07 31.83 -16.07
N GLN A 394 -4.47 30.56 -16.23
CA GLN A 394 -5.75 30.14 -16.82
C GLN A 394 -6.86 29.93 -15.79
N LEU A 395 -6.61 30.21 -14.51
CA LEU A 395 -7.59 30.00 -13.44
C LEU A 395 -8.87 30.80 -13.70
N ASP A 396 -10.01 30.11 -13.69
CA ASP A 396 -11.37 30.69 -13.65
C ASP A 396 -12.01 30.46 -12.27
N PRO A 397 -11.90 31.42 -11.34
CA PRO A 397 -12.42 31.26 -9.98
C PRO A 397 -13.94 31.15 -9.90
N ALA A 398 -14.66 31.71 -10.88
CA ALA A 398 -16.13 31.68 -10.89
C ALA A 398 -16.66 30.28 -11.16
N ARG A 399 -15.92 29.50 -11.97
CA ARG A 399 -16.20 28.08 -12.19
C ARG A 399 -15.87 27.25 -10.95
N GLU A 400 -14.75 27.54 -10.28
CA GLU A 400 -14.34 26.79 -9.08
C GLU A 400 -15.38 26.86 -7.96
N GLY A 401 -16.02 28.01 -7.75
CA GLY A 401 -17.12 28.15 -6.78
C GLY A 401 -18.35 27.28 -7.06
N LYS A 402 -18.49 26.71 -8.26
CA LYS A 402 -19.65 25.86 -8.66
C LYS A 402 -19.32 24.37 -8.72
N ARG A 403 -18.06 23.96 -8.59
CA ARG A 403 -17.61 22.58 -8.89
C ARG A 403 -18.36 21.52 -8.09
N LEU A 404 -18.57 21.75 -6.79
CA LEU A 404 -19.32 20.81 -5.94
C LEU A 404 -20.73 20.54 -6.47
N SER A 405 -21.41 21.57 -7.00
CA SER A 405 -22.74 21.41 -7.62
C SER A 405 -22.68 20.68 -8.96
N GLU A 406 -21.67 20.95 -9.78
CA GLU A 406 -21.46 20.29 -11.08
C GLU A 406 -21.23 18.77 -10.93
N VAL A 407 -20.51 18.37 -9.88
CA VAL A 407 -20.08 16.98 -9.67
C VAL A 407 -20.94 16.20 -8.67
N ALA A 408 -22.02 16.79 -8.15
CA ALA A 408 -22.83 16.20 -7.08
C ALA A 408 -23.35 14.79 -7.43
N ALA A 409 -23.76 14.58 -8.69
CA ALA A 409 -24.23 13.28 -9.16
C ALA A 409 -23.13 12.21 -9.17
N ASN A 410 -21.91 12.56 -9.62
CA ASN A 410 -20.75 11.67 -9.62
C ASN A 410 -20.37 11.28 -8.18
N ARG A 411 -20.29 12.27 -7.28
CA ARG A 411 -20.00 12.04 -5.86
C ARG A 411 -21.04 11.11 -5.22
N ALA A 412 -22.33 11.35 -5.49
CA ALA A 412 -23.40 10.50 -4.97
C ALA A 412 -23.28 9.04 -5.42
N ARG A 413 -22.93 8.79 -6.70
CA ARG A 413 -22.71 7.43 -7.21
C ARG A 413 -21.51 6.75 -6.54
N ALA A 414 -20.39 7.46 -6.38
CA ALA A 414 -19.22 6.92 -5.68
C ALA A 414 -19.54 6.57 -4.21
N VAL A 415 -20.21 7.46 -3.48
CA VAL A 415 -20.61 7.22 -2.08
C VAL A 415 -21.58 6.05 -1.96
N ALA A 416 -22.54 5.92 -2.89
CA ALA A 416 -23.44 4.77 -2.92
C ALA A 416 -22.67 3.46 -3.18
N ALA A 417 -21.71 3.48 -4.11
CA ALA A 417 -20.89 2.31 -4.41
C ALA A 417 -19.96 1.91 -3.26
N ARG A 418 -19.34 2.87 -2.54
CA ARG A 418 -18.56 2.64 -1.31
C ARG A 418 -19.37 1.86 -0.26
N LYS A 419 -20.68 2.12 -0.16
CA LYS A 419 -21.59 1.44 0.76
C LYS A 419 -22.08 0.08 0.24
N ALA A 420 -22.26 -0.05 -1.06
CA ALA A 420 -22.81 -1.26 -1.69
C ALA A 420 -21.79 -2.39 -1.84
N HIS A 421 -20.49 -2.08 -1.92
CA HIS A 421 -19.44 -3.05 -2.24
C HIS A 421 -18.46 -3.23 -1.07
N PRO A 422 -18.54 -4.34 -0.32
CA PRO A 422 -17.64 -4.63 0.78
C PRO A 422 -16.16 -4.68 0.36
N ARG A 423 -15.87 -5.06 -0.90
CA ARG A 423 -14.51 -5.04 -1.48
C ARG A 423 -14.37 -3.89 -2.47
N TYR A 424 -14.76 -2.69 -2.06
CA TYR A 424 -14.83 -1.50 -2.92
C TYR A 424 -13.58 -1.26 -3.78
N SER A 425 -12.38 -1.39 -3.22
CA SER A 425 -11.12 -1.20 -3.96
C SER A 425 -10.93 -2.19 -5.11
N VAL A 426 -11.39 -3.44 -4.94
CA VAL A 426 -11.38 -4.47 -5.99
C VAL A 426 -12.49 -4.22 -6.99
N TRP A 427 -13.68 -3.86 -6.51
CA TRP A 427 -14.83 -3.54 -7.37
C TRP A 427 -14.54 -2.36 -8.31
N LEU A 428 -13.86 -1.31 -7.82
CA LEU A 428 -13.48 -0.15 -8.63
C LEU A 428 -12.74 -0.52 -9.92
N ILE A 429 -11.79 -1.46 -9.83
CA ILE A 429 -10.98 -1.89 -10.97
C ILE A 429 -11.58 -3.08 -11.72
N ASN A 430 -12.54 -3.78 -11.11
CA ASN A 430 -13.17 -4.98 -11.67
C ASN A 430 -14.59 -5.21 -11.12
N PRO A 431 -15.60 -4.43 -11.60
CA PRO A 431 -16.94 -4.43 -11.00
C PRO A 431 -17.64 -5.80 -10.94
N GLY A 432 -17.34 -6.71 -11.87
CA GLY A 432 -17.90 -8.06 -11.87
C GLY A 432 -17.18 -9.08 -10.97
N ALA A 433 -16.12 -8.68 -10.24
CA ALA A 433 -15.30 -9.60 -9.45
C ALA A 433 -16.10 -10.29 -8.35
N GLU A 434 -16.81 -9.52 -7.53
CA GLU A 434 -17.59 -10.03 -6.39
C GLU A 434 -18.66 -11.05 -6.86
N VAL A 435 -19.36 -10.73 -7.95
CA VAL A 435 -20.37 -11.64 -8.54
C VAL A 435 -19.73 -12.92 -9.05
N ARG A 436 -18.58 -12.84 -9.73
CA ARG A 436 -17.88 -14.02 -10.25
C ARG A 436 -17.30 -14.89 -9.14
N GLU A 437 -16.72 -14.30 -8.11
CA GLU A 437 -16.21 -15.03 -6.95
C GLU A 437 -17.36 -15.75 -6.23
N SER A 438 -18.46 -15.05 -5.94
CA SER A 438 -19.64 -15.64 -5.31
C SER A 438 -20.25 -16.77 -6.18
N ALA A 439 -20.38 -16.56 -7.49
CA ALA A 439 -20.86 -17.60 -8.40
C ALA A 439 -19.93 -18.82 -8.44
N ASN A 440 -18.61 -18.60 -8.38
CA ASN A 440 -17.63 -19.68 -8.32
C ASN A 440 -17.71 -20.45 -6.99
N GLU A 441 -17.83 -19.75 -5.86
CA GLU A 441 -18.01 -20.37 -4.54
C GLU A 441 -19.30 -21.18 -4.46
N ALA A 442 -20.43 -20.64 -4.95
CA ALA A 442 -21.70 -21.35 -5.00
C ALA A 442 -21.61 -22.59 -5.89
N ARG A 443 -20.95 -22.48 -7.06
CA ARG A 443 -20.72 -23.59 -7.99
C ARG A 443 -19.86 -24.69 -7.37
N VAL A 444 -18.76 -24.33 -6.70
CA VAL A 444 -17.88 -25.29 -5.99
C VAL A 444 -18.63 -25.92 -4.82
N SER A 445 -19.39 -25.15 -4.04
CA SER A 445 -20.19 -25.67 -2.92
C SER A 445 -21.26 -26.66 -3.38
N ALA A 446 -21.96 -26.37 -4.47
CA ALA A 446 -22.94 -27.28 -5.06
C ALA A 446 -22.29 -28.59 -5.52
N LEU A 447 -21.12 -28.51 -6.18
CA LEU A 447 -20.34 -29.68 -6.56
C LEU A 447 -19.92 -30.53 -5.35
N LEU A 448 -19.39 -29.90 -4.29
CA LEU A 448 -18.95 -30.60 -3.09
C LEU A 448 -20.10 -31.33 -2.38
N LYS A 449 -21.30 -30.74 -2.35
CA LYS A 449 -22.49 -31.42 -1.81
C LYS A 449 -22.84 -32.66 -2.61
N LYS A 450 -22.84 -32.59 -3.94
CA LYS A 450 -23.12 -33.75 -4.79
C LYS A 450 -22.04 -34.84 -4.65
N LEU A 451 -20.77 -34.45 -4.56
CA LEU A 451 -19.67 -35.39 -4.28
C LEU A 451 -19.83 -36.10 -2.93
N ALA A 452 -20.28 -35.40 -1.89
CA ALA A 452 -20.55 -36.01 -0.59
C ALA A 452 -21.68 -37.05 -0.62
N GLU A 453 -22.73 -36.84 -1.45
CA GLU A 453 -23.77 -37.86 -1.64
C GLU A 453 -23.22 -39.09 -2.40
N ILE A 454 -22.38 -38.88 -3.40
CA ILE A 454 -21.71 -39.97 -4.13
C ILE A 454 -20.77 -40.77 -3.20
N GLU A 455 -20.07 -40.10 -2.28
CA GLU A 455 -19.26 -40.79 -1.28
C GLU A 455 -20.08 -41.74 -0.40
N LYS A 456 -21.34 -41.41 -0.09
CA LYS A 456 -22.26 -42.33 0.62
C LYS A 456 -22.59 -43.56 -0.22
N LEU A 457 -22.83 -43.40 -1.52
CA LEU A 457 -23.03 -44.53 -2.45
C LEU A 457 -21.81 -45.46 -2.46
N LEU A 458 -20.60 -44.88 -2.47
CA LEU A 458 -19.35 -45.63 -2.43
C LEU A 458 -19.18 -46.40 -1.10
N GLN A 459 -19.64 -45.85 0.02
CA GLN A 459 -19.59 -46.52 1.32
C GLN A 459 -20.50 -47.77 1.38
N VAL A 460 -21.67 -47.71 0.73
CA VAL A 460 -22.58 -48.87 0.59
C VAL A 460 -22.30 -49.73 -0.64
N ARG A 461 -21.20 -49.45 -1.36
CA ARG A 461 -20.70 -50.22 -2.52
C ARG A 461 -21.58 -50.16 -3.77
N HIS A 462 -22.40 -49.11 -3.92
CA HIS A 462 -23.19 -48.86 -5.12
C HIS A 462 -22.31 -48.15 -6.19
N TYR A 463 -21.35 -48.90 -6.73
CA TYR A 463 -20.29 -48.35 -7.60
C TYR A 463 -20.79 -47.93 -9.00
N ASP A 464 -21.78 -48.64 -9.52
CA ASP A 464 -22.40 -48.38 -10.81
C ASP A 464 -23.21 -47.08 -10.79
N GLU A 465 -24.03 -46.89 -9.75
CA GLU A 465 -24.77 -45.64 -9.50
C GLU A 465 -23.80 -44.47 -9.33
N ALA A 466 -22.77 -44.62 -8.48
CA ALA A 466 -21.75 -43.60 -8.26
C ALA A 466 -21.00 -43.22 -9.55
N GLU A 467 -20.60 -44.19 -10.38
CA GLU A 467 -19.91 -43.93 -11.65
C GLU A 467 -20.83 -43.17 -12.64
N ASN A 468 -22.12 -43.52 -12.68
CA ASN A 468 -23.10 -42.86 -13.54
C ASN A 468 -23.36 -41.41 -13.12
N GLU A 469 -23.54 -41.16 -11.82
CA GLU A 469 -23.71 -39.80 -11.29
C GLU A 469 -22.47 -38.93 -11.52
N LEU A 470 -21.27 -39.48 -11.29
CA LEU A 470 -20.02 -38.77 -11.56
C LEU A 470 -19.85 -38.42 -13.04
N LYS A 471 -20.24 -39.31 -13.97
CA LYS A 471 -20.21 -39.04 -15.41
C LYS A 471 -21.24 -37.97 -15.80
N ALA A 472 -22.42 -37.98 -15.18
CA ALA A 472 -23.42 -36.94 -15.40
C ALA A 472 -22.89 -35.58 -14.91
N LEU A 473 -22.26 -35.54 -13.73
CA LEU A 473 -21.63 -34.34 -13.21
C LEU A 473 -20.47 -33.86 -14.06
N LEU A 474 -19.68 -34.75 -14.65
CA LEU A 474 -18.57 -34.34 -15.51
C LEU A 474 -19.07 -33.64 -16.80
N ARG A 475 -20.31 -33.90 -17.23
CA ARG A 475 -20.96 -33.15 -18.31
C ARG A 475 -21.40 -31.75 -17.87
N GLU A 476 -21.85 -31.61 -16.62
CA GLU A 476 -22.21 -30.32 -16.00
C GLU A 476 -20.97 -29.47 -15.64
N TYR A 477 -19.86 -30.13 -15.26
CA TYR A 477 -18.61 -29.55 -14.81
C TYR A 477 -17.43 -30.09 -15.64
N PRO A 478 -17.35 -29.74 -16.93
CA PRO A 478 -16.32 -30.27 -17.82
C PRO A 478 -14.92 -29.86 -17.35
N GLY A 479 -14.03 -30.85 -17.23
CA GLY A 479 -12.63 -30.63 -16.84
C GLY A 479 -12.42 -30.37 -15.34
N GLU A 480 -13.41 -30.66 -14.48
CA GLU A 480 -13.24 -30.53 -13.02
C GLU A 480 -12.37 -31.68 -12.47
N ALA A 481 -11.19 -31.34 -11.96
CA ALA A 481 -10.21 -32.30 -11.44
C ALA A 481 -10.76 -33.19 -10.33
N ARG A 482 -11.63 -32.65 -9.45
CA ARG A 482 -12.25 -33.41 -8.35
C ARG A 482 -13.15 -34.54 -8.85
N LEU A 483 -13.93 -34.31 -9.90
CA LEU A 483 -14.80 -35.33 -10.49
C LEU A 483 -14.00 -36.42 -11.19
N LEU A 484 -12.95 -36.04 -11.91
CA LEU A 484 -12.02 -36.98 -12.54
C LEU A 484 -11.31 -37.84 -11.49
N PHE A 485 -10.86 -37.22 -10.40
CA PHE A 485 -10.25 -37.95 -9.29
C PHE A 485 -11.24 -38.91 -8.62
N ALA A 486 -12.48 -38.47 -8.37
CA ALA A 486 -13.54 -39.30 -7.82
C ALA A 486 -13.89 -40.48 -8.73
N LEU A 487 -13.95 -40.30 -10.06
CA LEU A 487 -14.13 -41.41 -11.02
C LEU A 487 -13.00 -42.44 -10.91
N GLY A 488 -11.76 -41.97 -10.74
CA GLY A 488 -10.61 -42.84 -10.49
C GLY A 488 -10.75 -43.65 -9.21
N GLN A 489 -11.22 -43.01 -8.13
CA GLN A 489 -11.48 -43.68 -6.85
C GLN A 489 -12.60 -44.71 -6.95
N THR A 490 -13.74 -44.35 -7.56
CA THR A 490 -14.86 -45.27 -7.79
C THR A 490 -14.42 -46.51 -8.56
N ALA A 491 -13.66 -46.33 -9.65
CA ALA A 491 -13.14 -47.44 -10.44
C ALA A 491 -12.16 -48.32 -9.63
N SER A 492 -11.30 -47.72 -8.81
CA SER A 492 -10.36 -48.46 -7.94
C SER A 492 -11.07 -49.26 -6.85
N LEU A 493 -12.09 -48.68 -6.22
CA LEU A 493 -12.90 -49.35 -5.19
C LEU A 493 -13.69 -50.51 -5.80
N TRP A 494 -14.31 -50.29 -6.95
CA TRP A 494 -15.06 -51.33 -7.65
C TRP A 494 -14.15 -52.48 -8.11
N ALA A 495 -12.95 -52.17 -8.60
CA ALA A 495 -11.97 -53.20 -8.97
C ALA A 495 -11.61 -54.11 -7.79
N ARG A 496 -11.42 -53.54 -6.59
CA ARG A 496 -11.08 -54.30 -5.38
C ARG A 496 -12.17 -55.30 -4.99
N ASP A 497 -13.43 -54.96 -5.22
CA ASP A 497 -14.59 -55.77 -4.84
C ASP A 497 -15.05 -56.70 -5.99
N THR A 498 -14.38 -56.67 -7.15
CA THR A 498 -14.65 -57.53 -8.30
C THR A 498 -13.84 -58.82 -8.21
N THR A 499 -14.48 -59.97 -8.43
CA THR A 499 -13.84 -61.31 -8.41
C THR A 499 -13.43 -61.83 -9.78
N ASP A 500 -13.78 -61.10 -10.85
CA ASP A 500 -13.39 -61.38 -12.23
C ASP A 500 -12.11 -60.60 -12.56
N ASP A 501 -11.02 -61.32 -12.85
CA ASP A 501 -9.68 -60.76 -13.06
C ASP A 501 -9.60 -59.83 -14.27
N ASP A 502 -10.33 -60.14 -15.35
CA ASP A 502 -10.38 -59.33 -16.56
C ASP A 502 -11.12 -58.02 -16.29
N LEU A 503 -12.26 -58.12 -15.60
CA LEU A 503 -13.04 -56.95 -15.22
C LEU A 503 -12.32 -56.07 -14.19
N GLN A 504 -11.61 -56.68 -13.23
CA GLN A 504 -10.77 -55.97 -12.28
C GLN A 504 -9.67 -55.18 -13.00
N THR A 505 -8.95 -55.82 -13.92
CA THR A 505 -7.89 -55.17 -14.71
C THR A 505 -8.43 -54.01 -15.56
N GLN A 506 -9.57 -54.20 -16.21
CA GLN A 506 -10.22 -53.13 -16.99
C GLN A 506 -10.56 -51.93 -16.12
N ARG A 507 -11.08 -52.14 -14.91
CA ARG A 507 -11.43 -51.07 -13.97
C ARG A 507 -10.21 -50.32 -13.46
N LEU A 508 -9.13 -51.02 -13.12
CA LEU A 508 -7.88 -50.40 -12.70
C LEU A 508 -7.28 -49.55 -13.82
N ASN A 509 -7.35 -49.99 -15.08
CA ASN A 509 -6.92 -49.17 -16.22
C ASN A 509 -7.79 -47.92 -16.40
N ARG A 510 -9.11 -48.02 -16.19
CA ARG A 510 -10.00 -46.84 -16.16
C ARG A 510 -9.65 -45.90 -15.00
N ALA A 511 -9.29 -46.43 -13.84
CA ALA A 511 -8.86 -45.62 -12.71
C ALA A 511 -7.61 -44.80 -13.05
N LEU A 512 -6.59 -45.44 -13.63
CA LEU A 512 -5.37 -44.76 -14.09
C LEU A 512 -5.66 -43.65 -15.10
N ALA A 513 -6.53 -43.91 -16.07
CA ALA A 513 -6.91 -42.90 -17.05
C ALA A 513 -7.54 -41.66 -16.38
N ASN A 514 -8.47 -41.87 -15.46
CA ASN A 514 -9.15 -40.79 -14.74
C ASN A 514 -8.20 -40.00 -13.82
N TYR A 515 -7.29 -40.68 -13.10
CA TYR A 515 -6.29 -39.99 -12.28
C TYR A 515 -5.32 -39.15 -13.10
N ARG A 516 -4.86 -39.64 -14.26
CA ARG A 516 -4.03 -38.84 -15.18
C ARG A 516 -4.77 -37.59 -15.66
N LEU A 517 -6.04 -37.74 -16.02
CA LEU A 517 -6.88 -36.60 -16.40
C LEU A 517 -7.07 -35.64 -15.24
N ALA A 518 -7.21 -36.13 -14.00
CA ALA A 518 -7.31 -35.27 -12.81
C ALA A 518 -6.04 -34.44 -12.58
N VAL A 519 -4.84 -35.03 -12.75
CA VAL A 519 -3.58 -34.28 -12.69
C VAL A 519 -3.51 -33.21 -13.77
N ALA A 520 -3.89 -33.55 -15.00
CA ALA A 520 -3.88 -32.62 -16.12
C ALA A 520 -4.89 -31.47 -15.97
N ALA A 521 -6.03 -31.73 -15.33
CA ALA A 521 -7.08 -30.76 -15.07
C ALA A 521 -6.83 -29.90 -13.81
N ALA A 522 -5.98 -30.35 -12.89
CA ALA A 522 -5.68 -29.63 -11.66
C ALA A 522 -4.96 -28.31 -11.95
N SER A 523 -5.37 -27.23 -11.26
CA SER A 523 -4.62 -25.97 -11.29
C SER A 523 -3.18 -26.20 -10.84
N PRO A 524 -2.17 -25.48 -11.38
CA PRO A 524 -0.80 -25.50 -10.88
C PRO A 524 -0.70 -25.30 -9.36
N ASP A 525 -1.64 -24.57 -8.76
CA ASP A 525 -1.67 -24.29 -7.32
C ASP A 525 -2.36 -25.39 -6.48
N ASP A 526 -3.08 -26.35 -7.11
CA ASP A 526 -3.74 -27.46 -6.41
C ASP A 526 -2.77 -28.63 -6.19
N ALA A 527 -1.77 -28.39 -5.34
CA ALA A 527 -0.73 -29.37 -5.00
C ALA A 527 -1.29 -30.64 -4.32
N VAL A 528 -2.36 -30.49 -3.54
CA VAL A 528 -3.00 -31.61 -2.82
C VAL A 528 -3.64 -32.58 -3.81
N MET A 529 -4.40 -32.09 -4.81
CA MET A 529 -5.03 -32.94 -5.81
C MET A 529 -4.00 -33.74 -6.61
N ARG A 530 -2.92 -33.09 -7.07
CA ARG A 530 -1.86 -33.77 -7.83
C ARG A 530 -1.16 -34.84 -7.00
N LEU A 531 -0.81 -34.53 -5.75
CA LEU A 531 -0.15 -35.50 -4.86
C LEU A 531 -1.00 -36.75 -4.64
N ARG A 532 -2.29 -36.56 -4.34
CA ARG A 532 -3.23 -37.68 -4.16
C ARG A 532 -3.41 -38.51 -5.42
N ALA A 533 -3.49 -37.87 -6.58
CA ALA A 533 -3.63 -38.59 -7.86
C ALA A 533 -2.38 -39.40 -8.21
N HIS A 534 -1.17 -38.85 -8.01
CA HIS A 534 0.08 -39.57 -8.20
C HIS A 534 0.23 -40.75 -7.23
N GLU A 535 -0.10 -40.58 -5.96
CA GLU A 535 -0.10 -41.69 -4.99
C GLU A 535 -1.07 -42.82 -5.40
N ALA A 536 -2.29 -42.46 -5.80
CA ALA A 536 -3.29 -43.44 -6.20
C ALA A 536 -2.89 -44.19 -7.47
N MET A 537 -2.31 -43.49 -8.46
CA MET A 537 -1.76 -44.13 -9.66
C MET A 537 -0.62 -45.09 -9.33
N GLY A 538 0.30 -44.68 -8.45
CA GLY A 538 1.41 -45.53 -7.98
C GLY A 538 0.90 -46.83 -7.37
N ARG A 539 -0.12 -46.76 -6.51
CA ARG A 539 -0.75 -47.95 -5.92
C ARG A 539 -1.41 -48.87 -6.95
N VAL A 540 -2.16 -48.30 -7.89
CA VAL A 540 -2.83 -49.08 -8.94
C VAL A 540 -1.81 -49.75 -9.86
N LEU A 541 -0.76 -49.03 -10.26
CA LEU A 541 0.32 -49.59 -11.10
C LEU A 541 1.09 -50.70 -10.39
N ALA A 542 1.38 -50.52 -9.09
CA ALA A 542 2.04 -51.56 -8.29
C ALA A 542 1.19 -52.82 -8.19
N PHE A 543 -0.13 -52.67 -8.01
CA PHE A 543 -1.06 -53.81 -7.99
C PHE A 543 -1.09 -54.56 -9.34
N LEU A 544 -1.00 -53.84 -10.45
CA LEU A 544 -0.92 -54.42 -11.80
C LEU A 544 0.48 -54.98 -12.16
N GLY A 545 1.44 -55.00 -11.22
CA GLY A 545 2.81 -55.46 -11.46
C GLY A 545 3.66 -54.51 -12.32
N ARG A 546 3.18 -53.29 -12.60
CA ARG A 546 3.88 -52.27 -13.41
C ARG A 546 4.80 -51.43 -12.53
N ASN A 547 5.76 -52.09 -11.89
CA ASN A 547 6.56 -51.54 -10.80
C ASN A 547 7.40 -50.31 -11.20
N GLU A 548 7.94 -50.28 -12.42
CA GLU A 548 8.72 -49.12 -12.91
C GLU A 548 7.86 -47.86 -13.06
N GLU A 549 6.65 -48.00 -13.57
CA GLU A 549 5.71 -46.88 -13.69
C GLU A 549 5.18 -46.47 -12.31
N ALA A 550 4.91 -47.43 -11.44
CA ALA A 550 4.49 -47.17 -10.07
C ALA A 550 5.54 -46.33 -9.31
N LEU A 551 6.82 -46.65 -9.48
CA LEU A 551 7.92 -45.92 -8.86
C LEU A 551 7.98 -44.46 -9.35
N LYS A 552 7.78 -44.21 -10.65
CA LYS A 552 7.70 -42.85 -11.20
C LYS A 552 6.57 -42.03 -10.59
N GLU A 553 5.38 -42.63 -10.44
CA GLU A 553 4.24 -41.94 -9.85
C GLU A 553 4.45 -41.65 -8.35
N PHE A 554 5.02 -42.58 -7.59
CA PHE A 554 5.38 -42.32 -6.20
C PHE A 554 6.44 -41.23 -6.06
N GLU A 555 7.43 -41.19 -6.94
CA GLU A 555 8.43 -40.11 -6.98
C GLU A 555 7.83 -38.76 -7.32
N ALA A 556 6.90 -38.71 -8.28
CA ALA A 556 6.15 -37.51 -8.60
C ALA A 556 5.33 -37.01 -7.40
N ALA A 557 4.67 -37.91 -6.66
CA ALA A 557 3.96 -37.56 -5.42
C ALA A 557 4.90 -37.01 -4.34
N ILE A 558 6.06 -37.66 -4.12
CA ILE A 558 7.06 -37.23 -3.13
C ILE A 558 7.65 -35.86 -3.51
N GLY A 559 7.89 -35.61 -4.80
CA GLY A 559 8.43 -34.35 -5.30
C GLY A 559 7.54 -33.13 -5.04
N ILE A 560 6.23 -33.33 -4.84
CA ILE A 560 5.29 -32.25 -4.48
C ILE A 560 5.45 -31.81 -3.02
N GLY A 561 5.97 -32.68 -2.14
CA GLY A 561 6.16 -32.40 -0.72
C GLY A 561 4.93 -32.71 0.16
N PRO A 562 5.03 -32.62 1.49
CA PRO A 562 4.04 -33.17 2.44
C PRO A 562 2.81 -32.28 2.64
N VAL A 563 2.19 -31.81 1.56
CA VAL A 563 0.95 -30.99 1.58
C VAL A 563 -0.28 -31.80 2.03
N ASP A 564 -0.23 -33.12 1.83
CA ASP A 564 -1.12 -34.10 2.45
C ASP A 564 -0.24 -35.19 3.09
N LYS A 565 -0.19 -35.20 4.42
CA LYS A 565 0.71 -36.11 5.17
C LYS A 565 0.40 -37.58 4.91
N THR A 566 -0.87 -37.94 4.78
CA THR A 566 -1.27 -39.35 4.60
C THR A 566 -0.84 -39.85 3.23
N ALA A 567 -1.21 -39.11 2.17
CA ALA A 567 -0.85 -39.50 0.81
C ALA A 567 0.67 -39.41 0.56
N TYR A 568 1.37 -38.44 1.17
CA TYR A 568 2.82 -38.37 1.12
C TYR A 568 3.47 -39.60 1.76
N ASN A 569 3.05 -39.97 2.98
CA ASN A 569 3.59 -41.14 3.68
C ASN A 569 3.30 -42.44 2.93
N ASN A 570 2.10 -42.58 2.37
CA ASN A 570 1.76 -43.73 1.52
C ASN A 570 2.66 -43.82 0.29
N ALA A 571 2.99 -42.70 -0.36
CA ALA A 571 3.90 -42.68 -1.50
C ALA A 571 5.33 -43.08 -1.12
N VAL A 572 5.83 -42.59 0.03
CA VAL A 572 7.13 -42.99 0.58
C VAL A 572 7.16 -44.49 0.89
N GLU A 573 6.12 -45.01 1.54
CA GLU A 573 6.01 -46.44 1.84
C GLU A 573 5.88 -47.29 0.57
N GLY A 574 5.08 -46.85 -0.40
CA GLY A 574 4.89 -47.49 -1.69
C GLY A 574 6.19 -47.60 -2.47
N LYS A 575 6.94 -46.50 -2.57
CA LYS A 575 8.29 -46.50 -3.16
C LYS A 575 9.22 -47.48 -2.42
N ARG A 576 9.24 -47.43 -1.09
CA ARG A 576 10.10 -48.32 -0.28
C ARG A 576 9.79 -49.80 -0.54
N LYS A 577 8.52 -50.18 -0.64
CA LYS A 577 8.12 -51.58 -0.92
C LYS A 577 8.57 -52.07 -2.29
N LEU A 578 8.63 -51.19 -3.29
CA LEU A 578 9.05 -51.53 -4.65
C LEU A 578 10.57 -51.53 -4.84
N THR A 579 11.33 -50.89 -3.93
CA THR A 579 12.80 -50.82 -3.99
C THR A 579 13.49 -51.78 -3.02
N GLN A 580 12.73 -52.55 -2.24
CA GLN A 580 13.29 -53.64 -1.43
C GLN A 580 13.37 -54.91 -2.29
N PRO A 581 14.51 -55.64 -2.25
CA PRO A 581 14.75 -56.82 -3.08
C PRO A 581 13.88 -58.03 -2.73
#